data_AF-A0A8S4GBH3-F1
#
_entry.id   AF-A0A8S4GBH3-F1
#
_cell.length_a   1.000
_cell.length_b   1.000
_cell.length_c   1.000
_cell.angle_alpha   90.00
_cell.angle_beta   90.00
_cell.angle_gamma   90.00
#
_symmetry.space_group_name_H-M   'P 1'
#
loop_
_entity.id
_entity.type
_entity.pdbx_description
1 polymer ?
#
loop_
_entity_poly.entity_id
_entity_poly.type
_entity_poly.pdbx_seq_one_letter_code
_entity_poly.pdbx_strand_id
1 'polypeptide(L)'
;MAEAEPLSTSTQDASRKPVCLIILGMAGAGKTSFSRRLATKIVDGSRPYLVNLDPACREVPFPANIDIRDTVNYKEVMKQYGLGPNGGIVTALNLFSTKFGQVVELIEKAGQKHKYCVIDTPGQIEVFTWSASGTIVTETLAASCPTVVVYVMDTVRSVSPVTFMSNMLYACSILYKTRLPFIVVMNKIDVVDNAYAVEWMRDFESFQDALDADGDGEGGTSYAGNLSRSMALALDEFYRDLKCCGVSAHTGQGLDEFITLVDEAALEYERDYKADWLKMRAEKMEEETKKSEELKMDKGTEDTVISKSRLITEVRGGREIADMYLKHPGDGSSSEDEGTETMPVEDDKPEDVMMFQEFYKKHIKPNNSGSHP
;
A
#
# COMPACT_ATOMS: atom_id res chain seq x y z
N MET A 1 50.57 43.43 17.93
CA MET A 1 49.13 43.46 17.62
C MET A 1 48.92 42.40 16.55
N ALA A 2 48.50 41.21 16.98
CA ALA A 2 48.27 40.08 16.10
C ALA A 2 46.79 40.09 15.70
N GLU A 3 46.52 40.13 14.40
CA GLU A 3 45.18 40.01 13.84
C GLU A 3 44.68 38.58 14.04
N ALA A 4 43.54 38.44 14.71
CA ALA A 4 42.85 37.17 14.88
C ALA A 4 41.95 36.93 13.66
N GLU A 5 42.22 35.86 12.93
CA GLU A 5 41.32 35.33 11.90
C GLU A 5 39.99 34.88 12.53
N PRO A 6 38.83 35.07 11.86
CA PRO A 6 37.57 34.56 12.37
C PRO A 6 37.53 33.04 12.25
N LEU A 7 37.48 32.40 13.42
CA LEU A 7 37.30 30.96 13.62
C LEU A 7 36.07 30.47 12.85
N SER A 8 36.28 29.61 11.86
CA SER A 8 35.23 28.88 11.17
C SER A 8 34.44 28.03 12.17
N THR A 9 33.19 28.40 12.44
CA THR A 9 32.24 27.55 13.16
C THR A 9 31.84 26.38 12.26
N SER A 10 32.67 25.34 12.20
CA SER A 10 32.29 24.02 11.72
C SER A 10 31.46 23.31 12.79
N THR A 11 30.23 23.74 12.98
CA THR A 11 29.20 22.86 13.57
C THR A 11 28.99 21.72 12.57
N GLN A 12 29.31 20.50 12.99
CA GLN A 12 29.05 19.28 12.24
C GLN A 12 27.56 19.25 11.86
N ASP A 13 27.28 19.46 10.58
CA ASP A 13 25.93 19.41 10.02
C ASP A 13 25.48 17.95 10.09
N ALA A 14 24.67 17.60 11.10
CA ALA A 14 24.05 16.29 11.17
C ALA A 14 23.25 16.11 9.87
N SER A 15 23.66 15.16 9.03
CA SER A 15 23.12 15.01 7.67
C SER A 15 21.58 14.96 7.70
N ARG A 16 20.93 16.02 7.21
CA ARG A 16 19.46 16.11 7.17
C ARG A 16 18.92 14.91 6.39
N LYS A 17 18.02 14.13 7.00
CA LYS A 17 17.32 13.05 6.31
C LYS A 17 16.12 13.62 5.54
N PRO A 18 15.82 13.13 4.34
CA PRO A 18 14.65 13.61 3.61
C PRO A 18 13.37 13.03 4.24
N VAL A 19 12.25 13.75 4.11
CA VAL A 19 10.93 13.21 4.44
C VAL A 19 10.46 12.36 3.25
N CYS A 20 10.28 11.07 3.50
CA CYS A 20 9.82 10.07 2.53
C CYS A 20 8.30 10.07 2.43
N LEU A 21 7.77 10.23 1.21
CA LEU A 21 6.36 10.23 0.89
C LEU A 21 6.04 8.98 0.09
N ILE A 22 5.35 8.03 0.72
CA ILE A 22 4.89 6.80 0.04
C ILE A 22 3.52 7.10 -0.56
N ILE A 23 3.46 7.22 -1.89
CA ILE A 23 2.23 7.56 -2.61
C ILE A 23 1.41 6.30 -2.86
N LEU A 24 0.37 6.09 -2.06
CA LEU A 24 -0.60 5.01 -2.19
C LEU A 24 -1.92 5.54 -2.77
N GLY A 25 -2.79 4.63 -3.17
CA GLY A 25 -4.12 4.94 -3.71
C GLY A 25 -4.58 3.88 -4.70
N MET A 26 -5.88 3.84 -4.99
CA MET A 26 -6.44 2.89 -5.95
C MET A 26 -5.90 3.12 -7.39
N ALA A 27 -6.01 2.10 -8.24
CA ALA A 27 -5.72 2.25 -9.67
C ALA A 27 -6.63 3.34 -10.28
N GLY A 28 -6.03 4.27 -11.02
CA GLY A 28 -6.76 5.39 -11.62
C GLY A 28 -6.99 6.61 -10.71
N ALA A 29 -6.62 6.56 -9.43
CA ALA A 29 -6.72 7.72 -8.52
C ALA A 29 -5.75 8.86 -8.89
N GLY A 30 -4.71 8.55 -9.68
CA GLY A 30 -3.78 9.53 -10.21
C GLY A 30 -2.46 9.64 -9.45
N LYS A 31 -2.03 8.58 -8.75
CA LYS A 31 -0.73 8.48 -8.05
C LYS A 31 0.44 9.02 -8.88
N THR A 32 0.71 8.41 -10.04
CA THR A 32 1.81 8.81 -10.93
C THR A 32 1.68 10.25 -11.45
N SER A 33 0.46 10.71 -11.72
CA SER A 33 0.21 12.11 -12.12
C SER A 33 0.49 13.08 -10.98
N PHE A 34 0.11 12.72 -9.76
CA PHE A 34 0.40 13.47 -8.55
C PHE A 34 1.90 13.51 -8.25
N SER A 35 2.59 12.36 -8.33
CA SER A 35 4.05 12.24 -8.23
C SER A 35 4.77 13.11 -9.28
N ARG A 36 4.30 13.10 -10.54
CA ARG A 36 4.78 14.00 -11.60
C ARG A 36 4.61 15.47 -11.25
N ARG A 37 3.46 15.83 -10.68
CA ARG A 37 3.18 17.22 -10.30
C ARG A 37 4.08 17.64 -9.14
N LEU A 38 4.26 16.80 -8.13
CA LEU A 38 5.22 17.04 -7.03
C LEU A 38 6.66 17.19 -7.52
N ALA A 39 7.06 16.44 -8.55
CA ALA A 39 8.39 16.55 -9.16
C ALA A 39 8.70 17.96 -9.70
N THR A 40 7.68 18.76 -10.03
CA THR A 40 7.85 20.14 -10.51
C THR A 40 8.04 21.15 -9.38
N LYS A 41 7.67 20.80 -8.14
CA LYS A 41 7.77 21.69 -6.99
C LYS A 41 9.23 21.82 -6.56
N ILE A 42 9.65 23.04 -6.26
CA ILE A 42 10.95 23.33 -5.67
C ILE A 42 10.71 23.77 -4.23
N VAL A 43 11.38 23.10 -3.29
CA VAL A 43 11.34 23.44 -1.86
C VAL A 43 12.80 23.50 -1.37
N ASP A 44 13.14 24.54 -0.62
CA ASP A 44 14.52 24.82 -0.19
C ASP A 44 15.55 24.83 -1.35
N GLY A 45 15.13 25.28 -2.54
CA GLY A 45 16.01 25.36 -3.72
C GLY A 45 16.28 24.03 -4.43
N SER A 46 15.66 22.92 -4.01
CA SER A 46 15.77 21.62 -4.67
C SER A 46 14.41 21.00 -5.00
N ARG A 47 14.41 20.16 -6.06
CA ARG A 47 13.25 19.31 -6.39
C ARG A 47 13.25 18.08 -5.47
N PRO A 48 12.12 17.41 -5.25
CA PRO A 48 12.09 16.14 -4.54
C PRO A 48 13.01 15.10 -5.19
N TYR A 49 13.56 14.20 -4.38
CA TYR A 49 14.17 12.97 -4.86
C TYR A 49 13.06 12.00 -5.27
N LEU A 50 13.12 11.43 -6.47
CA LEU A 50 12.00 10.68 -7.06
C LEU A 50 12.34 9.20 -7.18
N VAL A 51 11.48 8.34 -6.67
CA VAL A 51 11.64 6.88 -6.72
C VAL A 51 10.40 6.27 -7.38
N ASN A 52 10.59 5.48 -8.43
CA ASN A 52 9.53 4.67 -9.04
C ASN A 52 9.66 3.22 -8.58
N LEU A 53 8.60 2.71 -7.93
CA LEU A 53 8.45 1.31 -7.53
C LEU A 53 7.37 0.57 -8.35
N ASP A 54 6.80 1.17 -9.39
CA ASP A 54 5.89 0.47 -10.31
C ASP A 54 6.66 -0.19 -11.48
N PRO A 55 6.82 -1.53 -11.48
CA PRO A 55 7.51 -2.24 -12.56
C PRO A 55 6.64 -2.38 -13.83
N ALA A 56 5.31 -2.24 -13.72
CA ALA A 56 4.38 -2.40 -14.84
C ALA A 56 4.13 -1.07 -15.59
N CYS A 57 4.64 0.05 -15.06
CA CYS A 57 4.53 1.36 -15.70
C CYS A 57 5.31 1.39 -17.03
N ARG A 58 4.61 1.70 -18.13
CA ARG A 58 5.22 1.75 -19.49
C ARG A 58 6.21 2.90 -19.63
N GLU A 59 5.82 4.09 -19.20
CA GLU A 59 6.63 5.30 -19.27
C GLU A 59 6.44 6.07 -17.96
N VAL A 60 7.54 6.37 -17.28
CA VAL A 60 7.52 7.16 -16.05
C VAL A 60 7.56 8.63 -16.47
N PRO A 61 6.51 9.43 -16.21
CA PRO A 61 6.36 10.77 -16.77
C PRO A 61 7.10 11.85 -15.97
N PHE A 62 8.13 11.44 -15.20
CA PHE A 62 8.98 12.29 -14.36
C PHE A 62 10.40 11.73 -14.31
N PRO A 63 11.42 12.55 -14.02
CA PRO A 63 12.82 12.10 -14.00
C PRO A 63 13.12 11.34 -12.70
N ALA A 64 12.76 10.05 -12.64
CA ALA A 64 13.03 9.20 -11.49
C ALA A 64 14.54 9.08 -11.24
N ASN A 65 14.97 9.29 -9.99
CA ASN A 65 16.35 9.08 -9.54
C ASN A 65 16.64 7.60 -9.33
N ILE A 66 15.64 6.84 -8.89
CA ILE A 66 15.69 5.38 -8.75
C ILE A 66 14.45 4.82 -9.44
N ASP A 67 14.65 3.91 -10.38
CA ASP A 67 13.58 3.22 -11.09
C ASP A 67 13.75 1.70 -10.92
N ILE A 68 12.73 1.03 -10.38
CA ILE A 68 12.71 -0.43 -10.24
C ILE A 68 12.93 -1.14 -11.58
N ARG A 69 12.52 -0.52 -12.70
CA ARG A 69 12.61 -1.10 -14.06
C ARG A 69 14.05 -1.24 -14.55
N ASP A 70 14.99 -0.47 -13.98
CA ASP A 70 16.43 -0.58 -14.30
C ASP A 70 17.06 -1.81 -13.65
N THR A 71 16.47 -2.30 -12.55
CA THR A 71 16.96 -3.46 -11.81
C THR A 71 16.23 -4.74 -12.20
N VAL A 72 14.92 -4.66 -12.46
CA VAL A 72 14.07 -5.81 -12.72
C VAL A 72 13.24 -5.59 -13.99
N ASN A 73 13.45 -6.45 -14.99
CA ASN A 73 12.64 -6.43 -16.21
C ASN A 73 11.32 -7.18 -15.98
N TYR A 74 10.24 -6.41 -15.76
CA TYR A 74 8.89 -6.91 -15.52
C TYR A 74 8.41 -7.96 -16.54
N LYS A 75 8.64 -7.72 -17.84
CA LYS A 75 8.17 -8.61 -18.90
C LYS A 75 8.91 -9.94 -18.89
N GLU A 76 10.21 -9.90 -18.59
CA GLU A 76 11.02 -11.11 -18.49
C GLU A 76 10.66 -11.92 -17.25
N VAL A 77 10.39 -11.26 -16.12
CA VAL A 77 9.89 -11.92 -14.89
C VAL A 77 8.57 -12.65 -15.18
N MET A 78 7.62 -12.01 -15.87
CA MET A 78 6.37 -12.68 -16.25
C MET A 78 6.62 -13.90 -17.12
N LYS A 79 7.52 -13.80 -18.11
CA LYS A 79 7.83 -14.87 -19.05
C LYS A 79 8.54 -16.05 -18.38
N GLN A 80 9.57 -15.79 -17.57
CA GLN A 80 10.38 -16.83 -16.93
C GLN A 80 9.61 -17.63 -15.89
N TYR A 81 8.78 -16.95 -15.09
CA TYR A 81 8.03 -17.57 -14.01
C TYR A 81 6.60 -17.94 -14.40
N GLY A 82 6.18 -17.72 -15.65
CA GLY A 82 4.83 -18.02 -16.13
C GLY A 82 3.73 -17.25 -15.39
N LEU A 83 4.01 -16.00 -14.98
CA LEU A 83 3.14 -15.23 -14.09
C LEU A 83 2.19 -14.31 -14.87
N GLY A 84 0.96 -14.17 -14.35
CA GLY A 84 0.05 -13.10 -14.76
C GLY A 84 0.52 -11.71 -14.28
N PRO A 85 -0.15 -10.63 -14.69
CA PRO A 85 0.31 -9.26 -14.45
C PRO A 85 0.58 -8.92 -12.98
N ASN A 86 -0.34 -9.27 -12.07
CA ASN A 86 -0.20 -9.00 -10.63
C ASN A 86 0.93 -9.84 -10.00
N GLY A 87 1.04 -11.12 -10.38
CA GLY A 87 2.12 -11.99 -9.93
C GLY A 87 3.49 -11.48 -10.37
N GLY A 88 3.59 -10.96 -11.60
CA GLY A 88 4.80 -10.31 -12.09
C GLY A 88 5.20 -9.07 -11.27
N ILE A 89 4.23 -8.26 -10.81
CA ILE A 89 4.52 -7.08 -9.98
C ILE A 89 5.02 -7.51 -8.59
N VAL A 90 4.34 -8.46 -7.94
CA VAL A 90 4.77 -9.00 -6.63
C VAL A 90 6.19 -9.57 -6.72
N THR A 91 6.46 -10.40 -7.71
CA THR A 91 7.79 -11.00 -7.88
C THR A 91 8.85 -9.95 -8.18
N ALA A 92 8.54 -8.93 -8.98
CA ALA A 92 9.47 -7.83 -9.24
C ALA A 92 9.77 -7.03 -7.96
N LEU A 93 8.76 -6.73 -7.14
CA LEU A 93 8.95 -6.10 -5.84
C LEU A 93 9.77 -6.97 -4.88
N ASN A 94 9.56 -8.29 -4.86
CA ASN A 94 10.34 -9.22 -4.04
C ASN A 94 11.81 -9.25 -4.45
N LEU A 95 12.10 -9.24 -5.75
CA LEU A 95 13.47 -9.15 -6.25
C LEU A 95 14.11 -7.82 -5.86
N PHE A 96 13.36 -6.72 -5.99
CA PHE A 96 13.83 -5.38 -5.64
C PHE A 96 14.04 -5.21 -4.13
N SER A 97 13.20 -5.82 -3.28
CA SER A 97 13.30 -5.70 -1.82
C SER A 97 14.62 -6.25 -1.28
N THR A 98 15.25 -7.21 -1.96
CA THR A 98 16.58 -7.74 -1.57
C THR A 98 17.70 -6.70 -1.64
N LYS A 99 17.56 -5.68 -2.49
CA LYS A 99 18.53 -4.58 -2.65
C LYS A 99 18.08 -3.29 -2.00
N PHE A 100 16.96 -3.31 -1.29
CA PHE A 100 16.32 -2.09 -0.82
C PHE A 100 17.13 -1.35 0.24
N GLY A 101 17.99 -2.04 0.99
CA GLY A 101 18.96 -1.39 1.87
C GLY A 101 19.87 -0.38 1.13
N GLN A 102 20.32 -0.72 -0.09
CA GLN A 102 21.14 0.18 -0.91
C GLN A 102 20.32 1.40 -1.37
N VAL A 103 19.03 1.21 -1.64
CA VAL A 103 18.10 2.28 -2.00
C VAL A 103 17.94 3.26 -0.83
N VAL A 104 17.79 2.75 0.39
CA VAL A 104 17.71 3.58 1.60
C VAL A 104 18.99 4.38 1.80
N GLU A 105 20.18 3.79 1.64
CA GLU A 105 21.45 4.53 1.72
C GLU A 105 21.54 5.67 0.70
N LEU A 106 21.03 5.47 -0.52
CA LEU A 106 20.97 6.51 -1.54
C LEU A 106 20.00 7.63 -1.15
N ILE A 107 18.84 7.28 -0.58
CA ILE A 107 17.84 8.24 -0.09
C ILE A 107 18.41 9.06 1.07
N GLU A 108 19.10 8.43 2.03
CA GLU A 108 19.73 9.14 3.15
C GLU A 108 20.79 10.15 2.66
N LYS A 109 21.63 9.75 1.70
CA LYS A 109 22.61 10.66 1.07
C LYS A 109 21.92 11.80 0.32
N ALA A 110 20.81 11.53 -0.36
CA ALA A 110 20.04 12.54 -1.07
C ALA A 110 19.45 13.61 -0.12
N GLY A 111 19.21 13.27 1.15
CA GLY A 111 18.71 14.20 2.17
C GLY A 111 19.55 15.47 2.37
N GLN A 112 20.84 15.41 2.06
CA GLN A 112 21.74 16.57 2.11
C GLN A 112 21.32 17.69 1.15
N LYS A 113 20.65 17.32 0.04
CA LYS A 113 20.21 18.27 -0.99
C LYS A 113 18.70 18.36 -1.10
N HIS A 114 17.99 17.26 -0.87
CA HIS A 114 16.57 17.12 -1.16
C HIS A 114 15.76 17.07 0.16
N LYS A 115 14.79 17.97 0.33
CA LYS A 115 13.90 17.95 1.52
C LYS A 115 12.98 16.74 1.52
N TYR A 116 12.44 16.39 0.36
CA TYR A 116 11.46 15.32 0.19
C TYR A 116 11.98 14.22 -0.72
N CYS A 117 11.56 12.99 -0.43
CA CYS A 117 11.69 11.83 -1.30
C CYS A 117 10.29 11.32 -1.65
N VAL A 118 9.89 11.34 -2.91
CA VAL A 118 8.57 10.88 -3.36
C VAL A 118 8.70 9.50 -3.96
N ILE A 119 7.91 8.55 -3.47
CA ILE A 119 7.95 7.15 -3.87
C ILE A 119 6.62 6.80 -4.53
N ASP A 120 6.64 6.61 -5.84
CA ASP A 120 5.47 6.19 -6.63
C ASP A 120 5.35 4.66 -6.56
N THR A 121 4.22 4.14 -6.06
CA THR A 121 4.00 2.70 -5.89
C THR A 121 3.16 2.11 -7.02
N PRO A 122 3.14 0.78 -7.21
CA PRO A 122 2.33 0.13 -8.24
C PRO A 122 0.85 0.56 -8.29
N GLY A 123 0.27 0.51 -9.49
CA GLY A 123 -1.14 0.81 -9.73
C GLY A 123 -2.11 0.04 -8.81
N GLN A 124 -1.86 -1.26 -8.63
CA GLN A 124 -2.61 -2.15 -7.74
C GLN A 124 -2.09 -2.04 -6.32
N ILE A 125 -2.88 -1.42 -5.45
CA ILE A 125 -2.46 -1.06 -4.10
C ILE A 125 -2.20 -2.30 -3.23
N GLU A 126 -2.99 -3.37 -3.41
CA GLU A 126 -2.90 -4.60 -2.61
C GLU A 126 -1.54 -5.28 -2.76
N VAL A 127 -0.97 -5.22 -3.97
CA VAL A 127 0.32 -5.80 -4.29
C VAL A 127 1.45 -5.12 -3.50
N PHE A 128 1.29 -3.86 -3.12
CA PHE A 128 2.24 -3.16 -2.27
C PHE A 128 1.86 -3.29 -0.79
N THR A 129 0.62 -2.97 -0.41
CA THR A 129 0.24 -2.88 1.01
C THR A 129 0.18 -4.24 1.70
N TRP A 130 -0.26 -5.30 1.02
CA TRP A 130 -0.45 -6.63 1.62
C TRP A 130 0.67 -7.63 1.28
N SER A 131 1.69 -7.22 0.53
CA SER A 131 2.84 -8.07 0.26
C SER A 131 3.92 -7.96 1.34
N ALA A 132 4.68 -9.04 1.49
CA ALA A 132 5.87 -9.04 2.35
C ALA A 132 6.91 -8.03 1.86
N SER A 133 7.12 -7.91 0.54
CA SER A 133 8.08 -6.95 -0.02
C SER A 133 7.68 -5.51 0.22
N GLY A 134 6.40 -5.14 0.05
CA GLY A 134 5.95 -3.78 0.35
C GLY A 134 5.99 -3.46 1.84
N THR A 135 5.74 -4.46 2.71
CA THR A 135 5.94 -4.32 4.16
C THR A 135 7.42 -4.05 4.49
N ILE A 136 8.34 -4.86 3.94
CA ILE A 136 9.79 -4.67 4.12
C ILE A 136 10.23 -3.29 3.64
N VAL A 137 9.78 -2.86 2.45
CA VAL A 137 10.09 -1.54 1.88
C VAL A 137 9.61 -0.43 2.82
N THR A 138 8.37 -0.51 3.28
CA THR A 138 7.76 0.51 4.15
C THR A 138 8.44 0.57 5.51
N GLU A 139 8.67 -0.57 6.15
CA GLU A 139 9.33 -0.64 7.47
C GLU A 139 10.79 -0.20 7.40
N THR A 140 11.53 -0.56 6.33
CA THR A 140 12.93 -0.18 6.19
C THR A 140 13.07 1.34 5.99
N LEU A 141 12.16 1.96 5.21
CA LEU A 141 12.10 3.42 5.09
C LEU A 141 11.73 4.07 6.42
N ALA A 142 10.67 3.58 7.05
CA ALA A 142 10.17 4.08 8.32
C ALA A 142 11.15 3.93 9.47
N ALA A 143 12.07 2.97 9.44
CA ALA A 143 13.13 2.83 10.44
C ALA A 143 14.28 3.84 10.23
N SER A 144 14.44 4.35 9.00
CA SER A 144 15.62 5.10 8.59
C SER A 144 15.34 6.59 8.43
N CYS A 145 14.23 6.96 7.82
CA CYS A 145 13.86 8.34 7.48
C CYS A 145 12.44 8.67 7.95
N PRO A 146 12.14 9.96 8.24
CA PRO A 146 10.77 10.41 8.45
C PRO A 146 9.89 10.00 7.28
N THR A 147 8.88 9.16 7.53
CA THR A 147 8.07 8.56 6.48
C THR A 147 6.60 8.87 6.70
N VAL A 148 5.94 9.39 5.66
CA VAL A 148 4.53 9.75 5.64
C VAL A 148 3.85 8.97 4.53
N VAL A 149 2.71 8.36 4.85
CA VAL A 149 1.87 7.68 3.86
C VAL A 149 0.89 8.69 3.28
N VAL A 150 0.91 8.81 1.95
CA VAL A 150 0.02 9.72 1.22
C VAL A 150 -0.99 8.88 0.47
N TYR A 151 -2.23 8.89 0.92
CA TYR A 151 -3.32 8.14 0.32
C TYR A 151 -4.08 8.99 -0.69
N VAL A 152 -3.82 8.75 -1.98
CA VAL A 152 -4.46 9.45 -3.09
C VAL A 152 -5.82 8.82 -3.38
N MET A 153 -6.87 9.59 -3.12
CA MET A 153 -8.27 9.28 -3.41
C MET A 153 -8.72 9.96 -4.71
N ASP A 154 -9.55 9.28 -5.49
CA ASP A 154 -10.21 9.86 -6.66
C ASP A 154 -11.52 10.54 -6.27
N THR A 155 -11.52 11.88 -6.16
CA THR A 155 -12.72 12.62 -5.74
C THR A 155 -13.90 12.36 -6.68
N VAL A 156 -13.67 12.26 -7.99
CA VAL A 156 -14.74 12.08 -8.99
C VAL A 156 -15.46 10.73 -8.82
N ARG A 157 -14.72 9.69 -8.41
CA ARG A 157 -15.31 8.35 -8.19
C ARG A 157 -15.88 8.18 -6.78
N SER A 158 -15.50 9.02 -5.84
CA SER A 158 -15.93 8.97 -4.45
C SER A 158 -17.06 9.95 -4.13
N VAL A 159 -17.86 10.34 -5.13
CA VAL A 159 -19.07 11.17 -4.93
C VAL A 159 -20.23 10.38 -4.33
N SER A 160 -20.29 9.06 -4.52
CA SER A 160 -21.26 8.21 -3.81
C SER A 160 -20.81 8.00 -2.36
N PRO A 161 -21.66 8.24 -1.35
CA PRO A 161 -21.35 8.01 0.06
C PRO A 161 -20.87 6.59 0.36
N VAL A 162 -21.48 5.57 -0.26
CA VAL A 162 -21.10 4.16 -0.09
C VAL A 162 -19.69 3.89 -0.64
N THR A 163 -19.36 4.48 -1.77
CA THR A 163 -18.03 4.37 -2.38
C THR A 163 -16.99 5.12 -1.55
N PHE A 164 -17.32 6.31 -1.07
CA PHE A 164 -16.47 7.09 -0.17
C PHE A 164 -16.16 6.31 1.11
N MET A 165 -17.18 5.76 1.78
CA MET A 165 -17.03 4.95 2.98
C MET A 165 -16.09 3.76 2.77
N SER A 166 -16.31 3.01 1.69
CA SER A 166 -15.50 1.82 1.36
C SER A 166 -14.03 2.20 1.16
N ASN A 167 -13.79 3.32 0.48
CA ASN A 167 -12.45 3.83 0.21
C ASN A 167 -11.75 4.32 1.50
N MET A 168 -12.50 4.98 2.38
CA MET A 168 -12.00 5.44 3.68
C MET A 168 -11.76 4.30 4.67
N LEU A 169 -12.57 3.24 4.66
CA LEU A 169 -12.31 2.01 5.42
C LEU A 169 -11.03 1.32 4.96
N TYR A 170 -10.78 1.33 3.66
CA TYR A 170 -9.54 0.83 3.11
C TYR A 170 -8.34 1.68 3.55
N ALA A 171 -8.47 3.02 3.52
CA ALA A 171 -7.45 3.93 4.04
C ALA A 171 -7.17 3.68 5.54
N CYS A 172 -8.22 3.48 6.34
CA CYS A 172 -8.14 3.12 7.75
C CYS A 172 -7.35 1.82 7.98
N SER A 173 -7.64 0.80 7.17
CA SER A 173 -6.93 -0.47 7.23
C SER A 173 -5.42 -0.31 6.96
N ILE A 174 -5.05 0.56 6.02
CA ILE A 174 -3.64 0.86 5.72
C ILE A 174 -2.99 1.65 6.86
N LEU A 175 -3.68 2.64 7.43
CA LEU A 175 -3.16 3.41 8.56
C LEU A 175 -2.86 2.49 9.75
N TYR A 176 -3.78 1.62 10.15
CA TYR A 176 -3.53 0.67 11.25
C TYR A 176 -2.42 -0.34 10.95
N LYS A 177 -2.30 -0.76 9.69
CA LYS A 177 -1.26 -1.69 9.26
C LYS A 177 0.14 -1.04 9.26
N THR A 178 0.25 0.18 8.75
CA THR A 178 1.55 0.88 8.60
C THR A 178 1.96 1.61 9.86
N ARG A 179 0.98 2.08 10.66
CA ARG A 179 1.16 2.90 11.86
C ARG A 179 1.95 4.20 11.61
N LEU A 180 2.01 4.67 10.38
CA LEU A 180 2.74 5.88 9.99
C LEU A 180 1.81 7.09 9.94
N PRO A 181 2.34 8.33 10.06
CA PRO A 181 1.56 9.52 9.77
C PRO A 181 0.94 9.44 8.38
N PHE A 182 -0.33 9.81 8.30
CA PHE A 182 -1.18 9.48 7.16
C PHE A 182 -1.93 10.73 6.69
N ILE A 183 -1.83 11.00 5.39
CA ILE A 183 -2.49 12.14 4.76
C ILE A 183 -3.39 11.61 3.64
N VAL A 184 -4.68 11.95 3.71
CA VAL A 184 -5.63 11.68 2.63
C VAL A 184 -5.59 12.83 1.63
N VAL A 185 -5.27 12.51 0.39
CA VAL A 185 -5.17 13.47 -0.71
C VAL A 185 -6.30 13.22 -1.70
N MET A 186 -7.30 14.10 -1.68
CA MET A 186 -8.45 14.08 -2.59
C MET A 186 -8.04 14.69 -3.92
N ASN A 187 -7.71 13.85 -4.91
CA ASN A 187 -7.20 14.29 -6.20
C ASN A 187 -8.32 14.55 -7.22
N LYS A 188 -8.01 15.33 -8.25
CA LYS A 188 -8.90 15.72 -9.35
C LYS A 188 -9.97 16.75 -8.95
N ILE A 189 -9.61 17.65 -8.03
CA ILE A 189 -10.50 18.75 -7.63
C ILE A 189 -10.82 19.75 -8.75
N ASP A 190 -10.04 19.71 -9.84
CA ASP A 190 -10.34 20.45 -11.06
C ASP A 190 -11.59 19.96 -11.80
N VAL A 191 -12.08 18.75 -11.46
CA VAL A 191 -13.28 18.15 -12.05
C VAL A 191 -14.46 18.21 -11.07
N VAL A 192 -14.25 17.79 -9.82
CA VAL A 192 -15.26 17.80 -8.75
C VAL A 192 -14.63 18.35 -7.48
N ASP A 193 -15.25 19.38 -6.91
CA ASP A 193 -14.78 19.98 -5.65
C ASP A 193 -14.83 18.98 -4.49
N ASN A 194 -13.89 19.07 -3.55
CA ASN A 194 -13.76 18.11 -2.46
C ASN A 194 -14.50 18.51 -1.17
N ALA A 195 -15.22 19.64 -1.14
CA ALA A 195 -15.89 20.12 0.06
C ALA A 195 -16.86 19.09 0.65
N TYR A 196 -17.61 18.36 -0.19
CA TYR A 196 -18.54 17.32 0.27
C TYR A 196 -17.82 16.20 1.04
N ALA A 197 -16.63 15.80 0.59
CA ALA A 197 -15.86 14.73 1.22
C ALA A 197 -15.24 15.22 2.54
N VAL A 198 -14.80 16.48 2.59
CA VAL A 198 -14.33 17.12 3.83
C VAL A 198 -15.49 17.23 4.83
N GLU A 199 -16.67 17.65 4.38
CA GLU A 199 -17.88 17.72 5.19
C GLU A 199 -18.21 16.34 5.78
N TRP A 200 -18.24 15.28 4.98
CA TRP A 200 -18.49 13.92 5.47
C TRP A 200 -17.45 13.38 6.46
N MET A 201 -16.21 13.87 6.42
CA MET A 201 -15.17 13.50 7.40
C MET A 201 -15.23 14.30 8.70
N ARG A 202 -15.89 15.46 8.69
CA ARG A 202 -15.92 16.40 9.82
C ARG A 202 -17.29 16.45 10.50
N ASP A 203 -18.33 16.15 9.75
CA ASP A 203 -19.73 16.13 10.17
C ASP A 203 -20.35 14.77 9.83
N PHE A 204 -20.42 13.95 10.85
CA PHE A 204 -21.04 12.64 10.79
C PHE A 204 -22.54 12.70 10.45
N GLU A 205 -23.27 13.74 10.90
CA GLU A 205 -24.71 13.87 10.62
C GLU A 205 -24.94 14.11 9.13
N SER A 206 -24.16 15.03 8.52
CA SER A 206 -24.18 15.27 7.08
C SER A 206 -23.86 14.00 6.27
N PHE A 207 -22.90 13.19 6.73
CA PHE A 207 -22.59 11.92 6.07
C PHE A 207 -23.73 10.89 6.20
N GLN A 208 -24.38 10.83 7.36
CA GLN A 208 -25.49 9.93 7.61
C GLN A 208 -26.72 10.29 6.75
N ASP A 209 -27.04 11.57 6.66
CA ASP A 209 -28.12 12.07 5.81
C ASP A 209 -27.84 11.76 4.33
N ALA A 210 -26.58 11.89 3.90
CA ALA A 210 -26.17 11.53 2.54
C ALA A 210 -26.33 10.02 2.26
N LEU A 211 -25.96 9.16 3.22
CA LEU A 211 -26.17 7.71 3.11
C LEU A 211 -27.66 7.33 3.04
N ASP A 212 -28.51 8.05 3.78
CA ASP A 212 -29.94 7.82 3.82
C ASP A 212 -30.61 8.27 2.52
N ALA A 213 -30.22 9.43 2.00
CA ALA A 213 -30.70 9.96 0.73
C ALA A 213 -30.29 9.09 -0.47
N ASP A 214 -29.08 8.53 -0.48
CA ASP A 214 -28.61 7.59 -1.53
C ASP A 214 -29.36 6.25 -1.46
N GLY A 215 -29.91 5.90 -0.29
CA GLY A 215 -30.70 4.69 -0.05
C GLY A 215 -32.12 4.73 -0.61
N ASP A 216 -32.72 5.91 -0.81
CA ASP A 216 -34.15 6.05 -1.16
C ASP A 216 -34.49 5.86 -2.66
N GLY A 217 -33.52 5.55 -3.52
CA GLY A 217 -33.73 5.21 -4.94
C GLY A 217 -33.79 3.69 -5.19
N GLU A 218 -34.97 3.13 -5.49
CA GLU A 218 -35.26 1.70 -5.81
C GLU A 218 -34.57 0.60 -4.96
N GLY A 219 -33.91 0.96 -3.85
CA GLY A 219 -33.10 0.08 -3.00
C GLY A 219 -33.14 0.45 -1.51
N GLY A 220 -34.20 1.16 -1.10
CA GLY A 220 -34.46 1.55 0.28
C GLY A 220 -34.34 0.36 1.22
N THR A 221 -33.55 0.52 2.28
CA THR A 221 -33.25 -0.50 3.31
C THR A 221 -32.36 -1.68 2.91
N SER A 222 -31.36 -1.46 2.03
CA SER A 222 -30.30 -2.46 1.87
C SER A 222 -29.55 -2.69 3.20
N TYR A 223 -29.26 -3.95 3.54
CA TYR A 223 -28.36 -4.32 4.65
C TYR A 223 -27.04 -3.53 4.61
N ALA A 224 -26.59 -3.15 3.42
CA ALA A 224 -25.42 -2.30 3.22
C ALA A 224 -25.58 -0.91 3.86
N GLY A 225 -26.76 -0.28 3.79
CA GLY A 225 -27.01 1.02 4.41
C GLY A 225 -27.00 0.96 5.93
N ASN A 226 -27.60 -0.08 6.52
CA ASN A 226 -27.56 -0.30 7.97
C ASN A 226 -26.14 -0.57 8.49
N LEU A 227 -25.36 -1.38 7.76
CA LEU A 227 -23.94 -1.59 8.06
C LEU A 227 -23.17 -0.28 7.95
N SER A 228 -23.41 0.50 6.89
CA SER A 228 -22.76 1.79 6.66
C SER A 228 -22.99 2.74 7.83
N ARG A 229 -24.23 2.83 8.33
CA ARG A 229 -24.59 3.64 9.52
C ARG A 229 -23.84 3.21 10.78
N SER A 230 -23.76 1.90 11.04
CA SER A 230 -23.00 1.39 12.20
C SER A 230 -21.50 1.62 12.08
N MET A 231 -20.94 1.47 10.86
CA MET A 231 -19.52 1.69 10.60
C MET A 231 -19.18 3.18 10.65
N ALA A 232 -20.04 4.05 10.15
CA ALA A 232 -19.80 5.48 10.11
C ALA A 232 -19.62 6.05 11.53
N LEU A 233 -20.38 5.58 12.54
CA LEU A 233 -20.19 5.99 13.93
C LEU A 233 -18.81 5.60 14.48
N ALA A 234 -18.33 4.39 14.16
CA ALA A 234 -17.00 3.94 14.54
C ALA A 234 -15.88 4.70 13.80
N LEU A 235 -16.21 5.29 12.65
CA LEU A 235 -15.26 6.01 11.80
C LEU A 235 -15.22 7.52 12.09
N ASP A 236 -16.21 8.09 12.78
CA ASP A 236 -16.23 9.52 13.14
C ASP A 236 -15.00 9.92 13.97
N GLU A 237 -14.69 9.15 15.02
CA GLU A 237 -13.51 9.38 15.86
C GLU A 237 -12.21 9.29 15.04
N PHE A 238 -12.20 8.41 14.05
CA PHE A 238 -11.05 8.21 13.17
C PHE A 238 -10.90 9.32 12.11
N TYR A 239 -12.00 9.80 11.53
CA TYR A 239 -11.99 10.82 10.48
C TYR A 239 -11.67 12.20 11.01
N ARG A 240 -12.08 12.52 12.25
CA ARG A 240 -11.86 13.83 12.84
C ARG A 240 -10.38 14.22 12.94
N ASP A 241 -9.50 13.26 13.20
CA ASP A 241 -8.08 13.52 13.42
C ASP A 241 -7.22 13.27 12.15
N LEU A 242 -7.82 12.71 11.10
CA LEU A 242 -7.16 12.50 9.82
C LEU A 242 -6.84 13.83 9.12
N LYS A 243 -5.57 13.96 8.74
CA LYS A 243 -5.10 15.06 7.87
C LYS A 243 -5.59 14.79 6.45
N CYS A 244 -6.27 15.76 5.87
CA CYS A 244 -6.75 15.65 4.50
C CYS A 244 -6.61 16.99 3.76
N CYS A 245 -6.41 16.92 2.44
CA CYS A 245 -6.42 18.10 1.57
C CYS A 245 -6.92 17.74 0.17
N GLY A 246 -7.43 18.74 -0.54
CA GLY A 246 -7.81 18.63 -1.94
C GLY A 246 -6.67 19.03 -2.85
N VAL A 247 -6.38 18.24 -3.89
CA VAL A 247 -5.36 18.59 -4.88
C VAL A 247 -5.83 18.35 -6.31
N SER A 248 -5.27 19.10 -7.24
CA SER A 248 -5.33 18.75 -8.66
C SER A 248 -3.93 18.45 -9.16
N ALA A 249 -3.66 17.18 -9.47
CA ALA A 249 -2.43 16.79 -10.16
C ALA A 249 -2.29 17.49 -11.53
N HIS A 250 -3.41 17.84 -12.17
CA HIS A 250 -3.43 18.51 -13.46
C HIS A 250 -3.09 20.00 -13.36
N THR A 251 -3.74 20.77 -12.49
CA THR A 251 -3.54 22.23 -12.39
C THR A 251 -2.47 22.62 -11.38
N GLY A 252 -2.23 21.78 -10.37
CA GLY A 252 -1.34 22.06 -9.23
C GLY A 252 -2.03 22.78 -8.06
N GLN A 253 -3.35 22.97 -8.12
CA GLN A 253 -4.14 23.49 -7.00
C GLN A 253 -3.98 22.58 -5.75
N GLY A 254 -3.88 23.19 -4.56
CA GLY A 254 -3.82 22.49 -3.28
C GLY A 254 -2.45 21.92 -2.87
N LEU A 255 -1.42 22.04 -3.72
CA LEU A 255 -0.09 21.49 -3.41
C LEU A 255 0.61 22.19 -2.24
N ASP A 256 0.40 23.50 -2.07
CA ASP A 256 1.03 24.25 -0.97
C ASP A 256 0.47 23.85 0.39
N GLU A 257 -0.85 23.63 0.45
CA GLU A 257 -1.53 23.07 1.62
C GLU A 257 -1.03 21.65 1.91
N PHE A 258 -0.94 20.80 0.89
CA PHE A 258 -0.38 19.45 1.02
C PHE A 258 1.04 19.46 1.61
N ILE A 259 1.93 20.34 1.14
CA ILE A 259 3.31 20.44 1.65
C ILE A 259 3.33 20.85 3.12
N THR A 260 2.44 21.76 3.52
CA THR A 260 2.29 22.18 4.91
C THR A 260 1.89 21.00 5.79
N LEU A 261 0.89 20.21 5.35
CA LEU A 261 0.46 19.00 6.05
C LEU A 261 1.56 17.93 6.11
N VAL A 262 2.38 17.81 5.07
CA VAL A 262 3.54 16.91 5.06
C VAL A 262 4.57 17.32 6.13
N ASP A 263 4.86 18.61 6.27
CA ASP A 263 5.78 19.10 7.29
C ASP A 263 5.24 18.84 8.71
N GLU A 264 3.95 19.03 8.92
CA GLU A 264 3.29 18.68 10.19
C GLU A 264 3.32 17.17 10.47
N ALA A 265 3.05 16.34 9.46
CA ALA A 265 3.11 14.89 9.58
C ALA A 265 4.54 14.37 9.81
N ALA A 266 5.56 15.06 9.29
CA ALA A 266 6.96 14.73 9.57
C ALA A 266 7.33 15.02 11.05
N LEU A 267 6.76 16.07 11.65
CA LEU A 267 6.93 16.34 13.08
C LEU A 267 6.21 15.30 13.94
N GLU A 268 5.01 14.87 13.52
CA GLU A 268 4.26 13.77 14.16
C GLU A 268 5.05 12.45 14.12
N TYR A 269 5.68 12.13 12.98
CA TYR A 269 6.55 10.96 12.87
C TYR A 269 7.67 10.98 13.93
N GLU A 270 8.35 12.12 14.09
CA GLU A 270 9.47 12.23 15.03
C GLU A 270 9.01 12.16 16.49
N ARG A 271 7.82 12.71 16.79
CA ARG A 271 7.26 12.74 18.15
C ARG A 271 6.70 11.38 18.59
N ASP A 272 5.85 10.79 17.76
CA ASP A 272 5.02 9.66 18.15
C ASP A 272 5.61 8.36 17.62
N TYR A 273 5.69 8.23 16.29
CA TYR A 273 6.11 6.97 15.66
C TYR A 273 7.52 6.55 16.05
N LYS A 274 8.50 7.46 16.01
CA LYS A 274 9.89 7.14 16.33
C LYS A 274 10.08 6.76 17.79
N ALA A 275 9.34 7.40 18.70
CA ALA A 275 9.38 7.07 20.11
C ALA A 275 8.83 5.65 20.36
N ASP A 276 7.68 5.34 19.77
CA ASP A 276 7.07 4.01 19.86
C ASP A 276 7.93 2.92 19.22
N TRP A 277 8.54 3.22 18.07
CA TRP A 277 9.44 2.30 17.38
C TRP A 277 10.70 2.00 18.19
N LEU A 278 11.32 3.01 18.80
CA LEU A 278 12.49 2.83 19.66
C LEU A 278 12.15 1.99 20.90
N LYS A 279 10.98 2.22 21.50
CA LYS A 279 10.48 1.44 22.64
C LYS A 279 10.27 -0.04 22.25
N MET A 280 9.52 -0.30 21.17
CA MET A 280 9.29 -1.67 20.67
C MET A 280 10.60 -2.38 20.33
N ARG A 281 11.57 -1.67 19.75
CA ARG A 281 12.89 -2.22 19.43
C ARG A 281 13.69 -2.56 20.69
N ALA A 282 13.66 -1.72 21.72
CA ALA A 282 14.33 -1.98 22.99
C ALA A 282 13.75 -3.22 23.68
N GLU A 283 12.42 -3.30 23.78
CA GLU A 283 11.71 -4.47 24.35
C GLU A 283 12.07 -5.76 23.62
N LYS A 284 12.11 -5.73 22.27
CA LYS A 284 12.51 -6.89 21.47
C LYS A 284 13.95 -7.33 21.71
N MET A 285 14.90 -6.39 21.84
CA MET A 285 16.29 -6.73 22.15
C MET A 285 16.45 -7.28 23.58
N GLU A 286 15.64 -6.80 24.54
CA GLU A 286 15.61 -7.36 25.90
C GLU A 286 15.05 -8.80 25.93
N GLU A 287 14.02 -9.10 25.12
CA GLU A 287 13.51 -10.45 24.99
C GLU A 287 14.50 -11.41 24.33
N GLU A 288 15.17 -10.97 23.26
CA GLU A 288 16.19 -11.76 22.56
C GLU A 288 17.39 -12.04 23.46
N THR A 289 17.83 -11.06 24.25
CA THR A 289 18.91 -11.25 25.22
C THR A 289 18.51 -12.23 26.32
N LYS A 290 17.33 -12.09 26.93
CA LYS A 290 16.79 -13.06 27.91
C LYS A 290 16.69 -14.48 27.34
N LYS A 291 16.15 -14.65 26.14
CA LYS A 291 16.10 -15.96 25.45
C LYS A 291 17.49 -16.54 25.22
N SER A 292 18.47 -15.71 24.85
CA SER A 292 19.85 -16.15 24.64
C SER A 292 20.55 -16.56 25.95
N GLU A 293 20.22 -15.93 27.07
CA GLU A 293 20.75 -16.27 28.40
C GLU A 293 20.15 -17.56 28.94
N GLU A 294 18.83 -17.76 28.79
CA GLU A 294 18.14 -19.02 29.12
C GLU A 294 18.78 -20.21 28.38
N LEU A 295 19.03 -20.07 27.07
CA LEU A 295 19.67 -21.11 26.25
C LEU A 295 21.12 -21.41 26.66
N LYS A 296 21.84 -20.44 27.25
CA LYS A 296 23.22 -20.65 27.75
C LYS A 296 23.24 -21.33 29.11
N MET A 297 22.28 -21.02 30.00
CA MET A 297 22.15 -21.69 31.29
C MET A 297 21.73 -23.16 31.12
N ASP A 298 20.85 -23.47 30.18
CA ASP A 298 20.41 -24.85 29.90
C ASP A 298 21.58 -25.74 29.43
N LYS A 299 22.46 -25.20 28.58
CA LYS A 299 23.69 -25.89 28.11
C LYS A 299 24.78 -26.04 29.18
N GLY A 300 24.73 -25.26 30.27
CA GLY A 300 25.73 -25.31 31.35
C GLY A 300 25.51 -26.41 32.38
N THR A 301 24.37 -27.12 32.31
CA THR A 301 23.94 -28.09 33.33
C THR A 301 24.00 -29.55 32.88
N GLU A 302 24.52 -29.84 31.67
CA GLU A 302 24.61 -31.19 31.09
C GLU A 302 26.05 -31.74 30.99
N ASP A 303 26.93 -31.41 31.95
CA ASP A 303 28.24 -32.07 32.07
C ASP A 303 28.27 -32.97 33.32
N THR A 304 27.51 -34.08 33.27
CA THR A 304 27.88 -35.34 33.92
C THR A 304 26.95 -36.48 33.48
N VAL A 305 27.43 -37.25 32.50
CA VAL A 305 27.10 -38.66 32.23
C VAL A 305 25.61 -38.99 32.08
N ILE A 306 25.06 -39.00 30.86
CA ILE A 306 23.96 -39.92 30.47
C ILE A 306 24.04 -40.33 28.99
N SER A 307 23.75 -41.62 28.80
CA SER A 307 23.77 -42.47 27.61
C SER A 307 23.08 -41.91 26.35
N LYS A 308 23.67 -42.30 25.21
CA LYS A 308 23.36 -41.99 23.80
C LYS A 308 22.02 -42.55 23.30
N SER A 309 20.95 -42.51 24.09
CA SER A 309 19.69 -43.23 23.82
C SER A 309 18.39 -42.44 24.03
N ARG A 310 18.41 -41.10 23.96
CA ARG A 310 17.18 -40.29 23.81
C ARG A 310 17.38 -39.18 22.79
N LEU A 311 17.30 -39.54 21.51
CA LEU A 311 17.25 -38.57 20.42
C LEU A 311 15.83 -38.25 19.96
N ILE A 312 14.79 -38.86 20.53
CA ILE A 312 13.39 -38.52 20.27
C ILE A 312 12.56 -38.85 21.52
N THR A 313 11.99 -37.85 22.20
CA THR A 313 10.64 -37.92 22.80
C THR A 313 10.19 -36.56 23.36
N GLU A 314 9.02 -36.14 22.88
CA GLU A 314 8.01 -35.27 23.52
C GLU A 314 8.24 -33.76 23.57
N VAL A 315 7.54 -33.09 22.66
CA VAL A 315 7.13 -31.68 22.74
C VAL A 315 6.33 -31.48 24.03
N ARG A 316 6.90 -30.77 25.00
CA ARG A 316 6.11 -30.18 26.10
C ARG A 316 5.42 -28.93 25.57
N GLY A 317 4.10 -29.00 25.49
CA GLY A 317 3.23 -27.91 25.03
C GLY A 317 3.37 -26.65 25.88
N GLY A 318 3.19 -25.50 25.23
CA GLY A 318 3.03 -24.21 25.88
C GLY A 318 4.11 -23.17 25.58
N ARG A 319 4.47 -22.95 24.31
CA ARG A 319 5.03 -21.66 23.85
C ARG A 319 4.46 -21.35 22.46
N GLU A 320 3.69 -20.28 22.35
CA GLU A 320 3.20 -19.73 21.09
C GLU A 320 4.38 -19.25 20.26
N ILE A 321 4.74 -20.05 19.26
CA ILE A 321 5.58 -19.66 18.14
C ILE A 321 4.61 -19.03 17.15
N ALA A 322 4.65 -17.71 16.99
CA ALA A 322 4.00 -17.06 15.87
C ALA A 322 4.69 -17.56 14.59
N ASP A 323 4.01 -18.44 13.87
CA ASP A 323 4.51 -19.21 12.75
C ASP A 323 4.98 -18.35 11.57
N MET A 324 6.26 -18.44 11.26
CA MET A 324 6.82 -18.07 9.97
C MET A 324 6.64 -19.26 9.01
N TYR A 325 5.56 -19.28 8.22
CA TYR A 325 5.34 -20.30 7.21
C TYR A 325 6.25 -20.09 5.98
N LEU A 326 7.39 -20.77 5.95
CA LEU A 326 8.09 -21.13 4.71
C LEU A 326 7.53 -22.46 4.21
N LYS A 327 6.58 -22.40 3.29
CA LYS A 327 6.04 -23.58 2.62
C LYS A 327 7.07 -24.07 1.58
N HIS A 328 7.85 -25.09 1.91
CA HIS A 328 8.62 -25.85 0.92
C HIS A 328 7.74 -26.92 0.24
N PRO A 329 8.04 -27.25 -1.03
CA PRO A 329 7.11 -27.88 -1.96
C PRO A 329 7.10 -29.40 -1.82
N GLY A 330 5.92 -29.98 -2.05
CA GLY A 330 5.72 -31.32 -2.60
C GLY A 330 6.46 -32.47 -1.93
N ASP A 331 5.77 -33.16 -1.02
CA ASP A 331 5.59 -34.62 -1.10
C ASP A 331 4.76 -35.05 0.12
N GLY A 332 3.49 -35.30 -0.14
CA GLY A 332 2.51 -35.62 0.89
C GLY A 332 1.19 -35.98 0.24
N SER A 333 1.16 -37.19 -0.32
CA SER A 333 -0.04 -37.96 -0.62
C SER A 333 -1.13 -37.73 0.43
N SER A 334 -2.13 -36.94 0.09
CA SER A 334 -3.40 -36.88 0.80
C SER A 334 -4.48 -37.30 -0.18
N SER A 335 -4.88 -38.55 -0.05
CA SER A 335 -6.11 -39.08 -0.61
C SER A 335 -7.29 -38.41 0.09
N GLU A 336 -7.79 -37.32 -0.47
CA GLU A 336 -9.13 -36.82 -0.19
C GLU A 336 -9.81 -36.57 -1.53
N ASP A 337 -10.73 -37.49 -1.80
CA ASP A 337 -11.65 -37.55 -2.92
C ASP A 337 -12.70 -36.44 -2.75
N GLU A 338 -12.35 -35.21 -3.10
CA GLU A 338 -13.30 -34.11 -3.31
C GLU A 338 -12.92 -33.36 -4.59
N GLY A 339 -13.53 -33.78 -5.70
CA GLY A 339 -13.36 -33.10 -6.98
C GLY A 339 -13.64 -33.98 -8.20
N THR A 340 -14.72 -34.76 -8.21
CA THR A 340 -15.27 -35.19 -9.49
C THR A 340 -15.93 -33.97 -10.12
N GLU A 341 -15.32 -33.42 -11.17
CA GLU A 341 -15.96 -32.44 -12.04
C GLU A 341 -17.28 -33.05 -12.53
N THR A 342 -18.39 -32.53 -12.03
CA THR A 342 -19.70 -32.81 -12.64
C THR A 342 -19.66 -32.16 -14.01
N MET A 343 -19.63 -32.99 -15.06
CA MET A 343 -19.86 -32.51 -16.42
C MET A 343 -21.15 -31.69 -16.43
N PRO A 344 -21.19 -30.54 -17.13
CA PRO A 344 -22.38 -29.72 -17.17
C PRO A 344 -23.54 -30.57 -17.69
N VAL A 345 -24.59 -30.70 -16.89
CA VAL A 345 -25.85 -31.29 -17.33
C VAL A 345 -26.46 -30.27 -18.28
N GLU A 346 -26.47 -30.58 -19.58
CA GLU A 346 -27.30 -29.86 -20.56
C GLU A 346 -28.78 -30.12 -20.21
N ASP A 347 -29.38 -29.22 -19.43
CA ASP A 347 -30.84 -29.16 -19.21
C ASP A 347 -31.45 -28.11 -20.15
N ASP A 348 -31.22 -28.30 -21.44
CA ASP A 348 -31.89 -27.52 -22.48
C ASP A 348 -33.31 -28.08 -22.65
N LYS A 349 -34.29 -27.44 -22.02
CA LYS A 349 -35.69 -27.80 -22.22
C LYS A 349 -36.04 -27.60 -23.71
N PRO A 350 -36.81 -28.53 -24.34
CA PRO A 350 -37.14 -28.44 -25.76
C PRO A 350 -37.78 -27.10 -26.16
N GLU A 351 -38.51 -26.48 -25.24
CA GLU A 351 -39.18 -25.19 -25.43
C GLU A 351 -38.19 -24.02 -25.51
N ASP A 352 -37.11 -24.05 -24.74
CA ASP A 352 -36.08 -23.00 -24.70
C ASP A 352 -35.20 -23.06 -25.96
N VAL A 353 -34.90 -24.28 -26.45
CA VAL A 353 -34.20 -24.50 -27.72
C VAL A 353 -35.05 -24.01 -28.90
N MET A 354 -36.37 -24.24 -28.88
CA MET A 354 -37.27 -23.73 -29.93
C MET A 354 -37.37 -22.20 -29.92
N MET A 355 -37.48 -21.57 -28.75
CA MET A 355 -37.49 -20.11 -28.63
C MET A 355 -36.20 -19.49 -29.15
N PHE A 356 -35.05 -20.11 -28.85
CA PHE A 356 -33.76 -19.65 -29.36
C PHE A 356 -33.63 -19.83 -30.87
N GLN A 357 -34.10 -20.93 -31.44
CA GLN A 357 -34.09 -21.17 -32.89
C GLN A 357 -35.02 -20.22 -33.65
N GLU A 358 -36.18 -19.88 -33.09
CA GLU A 358 -37.08 -18.87 -33.66
C GLU A 358 -36.45 -17.47 -33.60
N PHE A 359 -35.82 -17.11 -32.49
CA PHE A 359 -35.07 -15.86 -32.36
C PHE A 359 -33.95 -15.77 -33.40
N TYR A 360 -33.18 -16.84 -33.57
CA TYR A 360 -32.07 -16.92 -34.52
C TYR A 360 -32.55 -16.79 -35.98
N LYS A 361 -33.63 -17.49 -36.36
CA LYS A 361 -34.24 -17.39 -37.70
C LYS A 361 -34.79 -15.99 -37.99
N LYS A 362 -35.30 -15.30 -36.98
CA LYS A 362 -35.87 -13.96 -37.12
C LYS A 362 -34.82 -12.87 -37.27
N HIS A 363 -33.56 -13.12 -36.87
CA HIS A 363 -32.53 -12.08 -36.75
C HIS A 363 -31.28 -12.30 -37.61
N ILE A 364 -31.22 -13.37 -38.40
CA ILE A 364 -30.21 -13.50 -39.46
C ILE A 364 -30.68 -12.76 -40.72
N LYS A 365 -29.90 -11.76 -41.14
CA LYS A 365 -30.01 -11.16 -42.48
C LYS A 365 -29.36 -12.10 -43.51
N PRO A 366 -29.96 -12.33 -44.69
CA PRO A 366 -29.35 -13.14 -45.73
C PRO A 366 -28.06 -12.47 -46.23
N ASN A 367 -26.94 -13.19 -46.13
CA ASN A 367 -25.66 -12.76 -46.67
C ASN A 367 -25.72 -12.82 -48.20
N ASN A 368 -25.65 -11.66 -48.84
CA ASN A 368 -25.69 -11.50 -50.28
C ASN A 368 -24.33 -11.95 -50.85
N SER A 369 -24.19 -13.24 -51.20
CA SER A 369 -23.02 -13.73 -51.95
C SER A 369 -23.16 -13.29 -53.40
N GLY A 370 -22.50 -12.19 -53.75
CA GLY A 370 -22.35 -11.74 -55.12
C GLY A 370 -21.57 -12.75 -55.95
N SER A 371 -22.22 -13.30 -56.97
CA SER A 371 -21.58 -13.93 -58.12
C SER A 371 -21.43 -12.89 -59.23
N HIS A 372 -20.20 -12.44 -59.46
CA HIS A 372 -19.82 -11.79 -60.71
C HIS A 372 -19.45 -12.86 -61.75
N PRO A 373 -19.93 -12.76 -63.00
CA PRO A 373 -19.09 -12.91 -64.18
C PRO A 373 -18.31 -11.63 -64.47
#